data_AF-A0A8T8S8R5-F1
#
_entry.id   AF-A0A8T8S8R5-F1
#
_cell.length_a   1.000
_cell.length_b   1.000
_cell.length_c   1.000
_cell.angle_alpha   90.00
_cell.angle_beta   90.00
_cell.angle_gamma   90.00
#
_symmetry.space_group_name_H-M   'P 1'
#
loop_
_entity.id
_entity.type
_entity.pdbx_description
1 polymer ?
#
loop_
_entity_poly.entity_id
_entity_poly.type
_entity_poly.pdbx_seq_one_letter_code
_entity_poly.pdbx_strand_id
1 'polypeptide(L)'
;PRNAHELYNKKHASLRSVVERIFGVVQERFKILVSGCDYDLATQAKVFPALAVVHNFVVINDPSDTLHPDDLAAWLLERDKDSTIGAEGDLSVTSSTTRAEKKRGEERREKAANSLWKEYRVRRAALGI
;
A
#
# COMPACT_ATOMS: atom_id res chain seq x y z
N PRO A 1 -14.28 0.06 17.58
CA PRO A 1 -14.62 -1.19 16.86
C PRO A 1 -15.56 -2.05 17.71
N ARG A 2 -16.63 -2.55 17.09
CA ARG A 2 -17.68 -3.36 17.74
C ARG A 2 -17.38 -4.85 17.70
N ASN A 3 -16.56 -5.30 16.76
CA ASN A 3 -16.12 -6.70 16.64
C ASN A 3 -14.67 -6.80 16.15
N ALA A 4 -14.13 -8.03 16.18
CA ALA A 4 -12.75 -8.34 15.76
C ALA A 4 -12.47 -7.95 14.30
N HIS A 5 -13.42 -8.20 13.40
CA HIS A 5 -13.28 -7.88 11.98
C HIS A 5 -13.23 -6.37 11.73
N GLU A 6 -14.06 -5.56 12.38
CA GLU A 6 -14.02 -4.10 12.28
C GLU A 6 -12.69 -3.54 12.76
N LEU A 7 -12.15 -4.08 13.87
CA LEU A 7 -10.85 -3.67 14.38
C LEU A 7 -9.75 -4.01 13.36
N TYR A 8 -9.76 -5.24 12.84
CA TYR A 8 -8.82 -5.68 11.81
C TYR A 8 -8.93 -4.80 10.56
N ASN A 9 -10.13 -4.62 10.01
CA ASN A 9 -10.37 -3.84 8.80
C ASN A 9 -9.88 -2.40 8.97
N LYS A 10 -10.18 -1.75 10.10
CA LYS A 10 -9.70 -0.39 10.37
C LYS A 10 -8.17 -0.32 10.42
N LYS A 11 -7.51 -1.25 11.10
CA LYS A 11 -6.05 -1.30 11.21
C LYS A 11 -5.39 -1.62 9.87
N HIS A 12 -5.96 -2.58 9.15
CA HIS A 12 -5.50 -2.98 7.82
C HIS A 12 -5.64 -1.84 6.82
N ALA A 13 -6.81 -1.18 6.77
CA ALA A 13 -7.03 -0.02 5.91
C ALA A 13 -6.05 1.12 6.24
N SER A 14 -5.88 1.44 7.52
CA SER A 14 -4.92 2.46 7.95
C SER A 14 -3.48 2.15 7.54
N LEU A 15 -3.04 0.89 7.66
CA LEU A 15 -1.71 0.46 7.21
C LEU A 15 -1.59 0.53 5.69
N ARG A 16 -2.60 0.03 4.97
CA ARG A 16 -2.67 0.06 3.52
C ARG A 16 -2.57 1.49 3.00
N SER A 17 -3.31 2.45 3.58
CA SER A 17 -3.25 3.87 3.20
C SER A 17 -1.87 4.51 3.42
N VAL A 18 -1.06 4.00 4.35
CA VAL A 18 0.34 4.47 4.50
C VAL A 18 1.20 3.90 3.39
N VAL A 19 1.08 2.59 3.12
CA VAL A 19 1.83 1.92 2.04
C VAL A 19 1.51 2.51 0.68
N GLU A 20 0.23 2.70 0.36
CA GLU A 20 -0.23 3.30 -0.91
C GLU A 20 0.31 4.72 -1.09
N ARG A 21 0.36 5.52 -0.01
CA ARG A 21 0.91 6.87 -0.07
C ARG A 21 2.41 6.87 -0.36
N ILE A 22 3.17 5.95 0.22
CA ILE A 22 4.59 5.79 -0.07
C ILE A 22 4.79 5.46 -1.55
N PHE A 23 4.02 4.52 -2.09
CA PHE A 23 4.09 4.22 -3.52
C PHE A 23 3.67 5.43 -4.38
N GLY A 24 2.63 6.16 -3.98
CA GLY A 24 2.19 7.39 -4.66
C GLY A 24 3.30 8.42 -4.75
N VAL A 25 3.97 8.73 -3.63
CA VAL A 25 5.12 9.65 -3.57
C VAL A 25 6.21 9.25 -4.56
N VAL A 26 6.58 7.98 -4.57
CA VAL A 26 7.66 7.49 -5.45
C VAL A 26 7.22 7.54 -6.91
N GLN A 27 5.96 7.22 -7.23
CA GLN A 27 5.44 7.24 -8.60
C GLN A 27 5.24 8.65 -9.16
N GLU A 28 4.76 9.59 -8.33
CA GLU A 28 4.63 11.00 -8.70
C GLU A 28 6.01 11.61 -9.01
N ARG A 29 6.98 11.34 -8.14
CA ARG A 29 8.35 11.86 -8.28
C ARG A 29 9.11 11.26 -9.45
N PHE A 30 8.96 9.96 -9.67
CA PHE A 30 9.69 9.21 -10.67
C PHE A 30 8.73 8.65 -11.72
N LYS A 31 8.45 9.48 -12.72
CA LYS A 31 7.55 9.15 -13.83
C LYS A 31 7.90 7.86 -14.57
N ILE A 32 9.16 7.40 -14.50
CA ILE A 32 9.59 6.09 -15.04
C ILE A 32 8.79 4.90 -14.48
N LEU A 33 8.21 5.03 -13.28
CA LEU A 33 7.33 4.01 -12.70
C LEU A 33 5.91 4.00 -13.27
N VAL A 34 5.53 5.04 -14.03
CA VAL A 34 4.18 5.25 -14.55
C VAL A 34 4.17 5.28 -16.08
N SER A 35 5.29 5.67 -16.72
CA SER A 35 5.40 5.85 -18.17
C SER A 35 5.50 4.55 -18.99
N GLY A 36 5.22 3.39 -18.40
CA GLY A 36 5.54 2.09 -19.01
C GLY A 36 7.05 1.85 -19.03
N CYS A 37 7.46 0.62 -18.77
CA CYS A 37 8.87 0.28 -18.68
C CYS A 37 9.13 -1.09 -19.33
N ASP A 38 9.83 -1.09 -20.46
CA ASP A 38 10.13 -2.30 -21.24
C ASP A 38 11.23 -3.19 -20.61
N TYR A 39 11.52 -2.97 -19.33
CA TYR A 39 12.44 -3.83 -18.58
C TYR A 39 11.75 -5.13 -18.14
N ASP A 40 12.52 -6.20 -18.09
CA ASP A 40 12.07 -7.46 -17.52
C ASP A 40 11.77 -7.33 -16.02
N LEU A 41 10.95 -8.24 -15.48
CA LEU A 41 10.47 -8.17 -14.10
C LEU A 41 11.61 -8.13 -13.07
N ALA A 42 12.72 -8.83 -13.33
CA ALA A 42 13.88 -8.81 -12.43
C ALA A 42 14.58 -7.45 -12.40
N THR A 43 14.57 -6.73 -13.52
CA THR A 43 15.10 -5.36 -13.60
C THR A 43 14.11 -4.36 -12.99
N GLN A 44 12.82 -4.47 -13.27
CA GLN A 44 11.79 -3.64 -12.64
C GLN A 44 11.83 -3.74 -11.10
N ALA A 45 12.05 -4.95 -10.56
CA ALA A 45 12.18 -5.16 -9.12
C ALA A 45 13.39 -4.41 -8.50
N LYS A 46 14.46 -4.18 -9.27
CA LYS A 46 15.64 -3.42 -8.84
C LYS A 46 15.45 -1.90 -8.93
N VAL A 47 14.49 -1.42 -9.73
CA VAL A 47 14.20 0.01 -9.88
C VAL A 47 13.66 0.58 -8.57
N PHE A 48 12.75 -0.10 -7.88
CA PHE A 48 12.18 0.37 -6.61
C PHE A 48 13.23 0.73 -5.54
N PRO A 49 14.16 -0.18 -5.16
CA PRO A 49 15.18 0.16 -4.18
C PRO A 49 16.14 1.25 -4.68
N ALA A 50 16.47 1.29 -5.98
CA ALA A 50 17.32 2.34 -6.55
C ALA A 50 16.67 3.73 -6.42
N LEU A 51 15.37 3.83 -6.74
CA LEU A 51 14.60 5.08 -6.59
C LEU A 51 14.45 5.48 -5.12
N ALA A 52 14.31 4.53 -4.20
CA ALA A 52 14.30 4.82 -2.77
C ALA A 52 15.63 5.43 -2.29
N VAL A 53 16.77 4.93 -2.78
CA VAL A 53 18.09 5.52 -2.48
C VAL A 53 18.19 6.94 -3.03
N VAL A 54 17.78 7.15 -4.29
CA VAL A 54 17.77 8.50 -4.90
C VAL A 54 16.84 9.45 -4.15
N HIS A 55 15.65 9.00 -3.75
CA HIS A 55 14.72 9.80 -2.97
C HIS A 55 15.33 10.22 -1.63
N ASN A 56 15.92 9.28 -0.90
CA ASN A 56 16.58 9.57 0.38
C ASN A 56 17.74 10.55 0.21
N PHE A 57 18.54 10.40 -0.85
CA PHE A 57 19.63 11.33 -1.15
C PHE A 57 19.12 12.74 -1.38
N VAL A 58 18.06 12.91 -2.17
CA VAL A 58 17.50 14.24 -2.43
C VAL A 58 16.89 14.85 -1.18
N VAL A 59 16.15 14.09 -0.37
CA VAL A 59 15.56 14.59 0.90
C VAL A 59 16.64 15.07 1.88
N ILE A 60 17.79 14.41 1.93
CA ILE A 60 18.91 14.82 2.80
C ILE A 60 19.58 16.10 2.28
N ASN A 61 19.74 16.22 0.97
CA ASN A 61 20.54 17.28 0.36
C ASN A 61 19.72 18.53 -0.01
N ASP A 62 18.42 18.40 -0.18
CA ASP A 62 17.48 19.49 -0.45
C ASP A 62 16.20 19.32 0.40
N PRO A 63 16.18 19.87 1.62
CA PRO A 63 15.00 19.83 2.50
C PRO A 63 13.80 20.62 1.97
N SER A 64 14.00 21.46 0.94
CA SER A 64 12.92 22.24 0.32
C SER A 64 12.22 21.48 -0.80
N ASP A 65 12.86 20.44 -1.36
CA ASP A 65 12.30 19.50 -2.34
C ASP A 65 11.35 18.51 -1.65
N THR A 66 10.21 19.04 -1.21
CA THR A 66 9.13 18.32 -0.56
C THR A 66 7.91 18.25 -1.47
N LEU A 67 7.38 17.03 -1.66
CA LEU A 67 6.08 16.87 -2.29
C LEU A 67 5.00 17.29 -1.30
N HIS A 68 4.23 18.32 -1.66
CA HIS A 68 3.17 18.80 -0.79
C HIS A 68 2.05 17.75 -0.71
N PRO A 69 1.49 17.47 0.48
CA PRO A 69 0.45 16.45 0.62
C PRO A 69 -0.77 16.67 -0.28
N ASP A 70 -1.12 17.94 -0.55
CA ASP A 70 -2.25 18.29 -1.42
C ASP A 70 -1.96 18.01 -2.89
N ASP A 71 -0.72 18.21 -3.35
CA ASP A 71 -0.29 17.91 -4.72
C ASP A 71 -0.32 16.39 -4.96
N LEU A 72 0.20 15.62 -4.00
CA LEU A 72 0.14 14.16 -4.02
C LEU A 72 -1.32 13.66 -4.00
N ALA A 73 -2.19 14.28 -3.19
CA ALA A 73 -3.60 13.92 -3.14
C ALA A 73 -4.31 14.21 -4.46
N ALA A 74 -4.03 15.36 -5.08
CA ALA A 74 -4.54 15.71 -6.40
C ALA A 74 -4.07 14.70 -7.46
N TRP A 75 -2.77 14.39 -7.49
CA TRP A 75 -2.18 13.42 -8.41
C TRP A 75 -2.77 12.01 -8.23
N LEU A 76 -2.94 11.56 -6.98
CA LEU A 76 -3.55 10.25 -6.69
C LEU A 76 -5.00 10.18 -7.18
N LEU A 77 -5.79 11.25 -7.02
CA LEU A 77 -7.16 11.33 -7.51
C LEU A 77 -7.22 11.35 -9.04
N GLU A 78 -6.27 11.99 -9.71
CA GLU A 78 -6.17 12.00 -11.18
C GLU A 78 -5.79 10.63 -11.73
N ARG A 79 -4.81 9.95 -11.10
CA ARG A 79 -4.41 8.60 -11.47
C ARG A 79 -5.54 7.57 -11.34
N ASP A 80 -6.36 7.69 -10.30
CA ASP A 80 -7.49 6.78 -10.07
C ASP A 80 -8.56 6.90 -11.18
N LYS A 81 -8.66 8.07 -11.84
CA LYS A 81 -9.54 8.27 -13.00
C LYS A 81 -9.02 7.58 -14.26
N ASP A 82 -7.71 7.63 -14.50
CA ASP A 82 -7.07 7.02 -15.69
C ASP A 82 -6.93 5.49 -15.57
N SER A 83 -7.14 4.94 -14.37
CA SER A 83 -7.25 3.50 -14.13
C SER A 83 -8.47 2.84 -14.81
N THR A 84 -9.29 3.62 -15.54
CA THR A 84 -10.35 3.12 -16.44
C THR A 84 -9.91 2.92 -17.89
N ILE A 85 -8.68 3.30 -18.27
CA ILE A 85 -8.13 3.07 -19.63
C ILE A 85 -6.76 2.41 -19.51
N GLY A 86 -6.75 1.08 -19.56
CA GLY A 86 -5.53 0.29 -19.57
C GLY A 86 -5.78 -1.17 -19.18
N ALA A 87 -6.43 -1.92 -20.06
CA ALA A 87 -6.59 -3.37 -19.97
C ALA A 87 -5.26 -4.16 -20.11
N GLU A 88 -4.14 -3.60 -19.67
CA GLU A 88 -2.78 -4.12 -19.79
C GLU A 88 -2.14 -4.07 -18.39
N GLY A 89 -2.49 -5.07 -17.57
CA GLY A 89 -2.08 -5.14 -16.17
C GLY A 89 -3.18 -5.60 -15.24
N ASP A 90 -4.12 -6.42 -15.72
CA ASP A 90 -5.03 -7.11 -14.82
C ASP A 90 -4.22 -8.06 -13.93
N LEU A 91 -3.91 -7.62 -12.72
CA LEU A 91 -3.32 -8.48 -11.69
C LEU A 91 -4.28 -9.63 -11.32
N SER A 92 -5.55 -9.59 -11.76
CA SER A 92 -6.47 -10.73 -11.71
C SER A 92 -6.18 -11.80 -12.77
N VAL A 93 -5.47 -11.49 -13.87
CA VAL A 93 -5.12 -12.47 -14.92
C VAL A 93 -3.88 -13.29 -14.55
N THR A 94 -2.95 -12.79 -13.72
CA THR A 94 -1.74 -13.54 -13.36
C THR A 94 -1.89 -14.42 -12.12
N SER A 95 -3.06 -14.52 -11.51
CA SER A 95 -3.29 -15.46 -10.40
C SER A 95 -4.75 -15.88 -10.34
N SER A 96 -5.07 -17.03 -10.95
CA SER A 96 -6.25 -17.78 -10.51
C SER A 96 -6.02 -18.18 -9.05
N THR A 97 -6.45 -17.33 -8.11
CA THR A 97 -6.32 -17.61 -6.67
C THR A 97 -7.10 -18.89 -6.42
N THR A 98 -6.36 -19.96 -6.13
CA THR A 98 -6.98 -21.26 -5.91
C THR A 98 -7.91 -21.18 -4.70
N ARG A 99 -8.93 -22.03 -4.65
CA ARG A 99 -9.80 -22.14 -3.47
C ARG A 99 -8.99 -22.37 -2.19
N ALA A 100 -7.86 -23.07 -2.30
CA ALA A 100 -6.91 -23.29 -1.22
C ALA A 100 -6.21 -21.99 -0.77
N GLU A 101 -5.74 -21.15 -1.70
CA GLU A 101 -5.12 -19.86 -1.38
C GLU A 101 -6.10 -18.89 -0.76
N LYS A 102 -7.33 -18.82 -1.28
CA LYS A 102 -8.40 -18.00 -0.69
C LYS A 102 -8.65 -18.42 0.76
N LYS A 103 -8.79 -19.73 1.00
CA LYS A 103 -8.98 -20.28 2.35
C LYS A 103 -7.80 -19.93 3.27
N ARG A 104 -6.56 -20.08 2.81
CA ARG A 104 -5.36 -19.69 3.58
C ARG A 104 -5.35 -18.20 3.92
N GLY A 105 -5.77 -17.34 2.98
CA GLY A 105 -5.89 -15.91 3.20
C GLY A 105 -6.93 -15.58 4.27
N GLU A 106 -8.10 -16.22 4.20
CA GLU A 106 -9.17 -16.09 5.20
C GLU A 106 -8.71 -16.55 6.58
N GLU A 107 -8.04 -17.71 6.68
CA GLU A 107 -7.48 -18.24 7.93
C GLU A 107 -6.45 -17.28 8.55
N ARG A 108 -5.55 -16.70 7.74
CA ARG A 108 -4.58 -15.71 8.22
C ARG A 108 -5.27 -14.45 8.73
N ARG A 109 -6.28 -13.97 8.01
CA ARG A 109 -7.07 -12.80 8.41
C ARG A 109 -7.81 -13.05 9.71
N GLU A 110 -8.42 -14.21 9.85
CA GLU A 110 -9.16 -14.62 11.04
C GLU A 110 -8.24 -14.68 12.27
N LYS A 111 -7.07 -15.31 12.12
CA LYS A 111 -6.06 -15.37 13.18
C LYS A 111 -5.60 -13.97 13.60
N ALA A 112 -5.33 -13.09 12.64
CA ALA A 112 -4.92 -11.71 12.91
C ALA A 112 -6.02 -10.91 13.62
N ALA A 113 -7.28 -11.03 13.17
CA ALA A 113 -8.42 -10.37 13.78
C ALA A 113 -8.61 -10.80 15.24
N ASN A 114 -8.54 -12.09 15.52
CA ASN A 114 -8.68 -12.63 16.87
C ASN A 114 -7.53 -12.22 17.79
N SER A 115 -6.29 -12.20 17.30
CA SER A 115 -5.13 -11.71 18.07
C SER A 115 -5.28 -10.24 18.43
N LEU A 116 -5.56 -9.39 17.44
CA LEU A 116 -5.78 -7.95 17.64
C LEU A 116 -6.93 -7.68 18.60
N TRP A 117 -8.00 -8.47 18.51
CA TRP A 117 -9.16 -8.34 19.39
C TRP A 117 -8.84 -8.69 20.84
N LYS A 118 -8.07 -9.76 21.07
CA LYS A 118 -7.60 -10.14 22.41
C LYS A 118 -6.77 -9.03 23.04
N GLU A 119 -5.78 -8.51 22.31
CA GLU A 119 -4.94 -7.39 22.77
C GLU A 119 -5.76 -6.13 23.03
N TYR A 120 -6.71 -5.82 22.15
CA TYR A 120 -7.59 -4.67 22.29
C TYR A 120 -8.43 -4.74 23.56
N ARG A 121 -9.00 -5.91 23.88
CA ARG A 121 -9.79 -6.10 25.10
C ARG A 121 -8.94 -5.95 26.37
N VAL A 122 -7.72 -6.48 26.38
CA VAL A 122 -6.78 -6.34 27.50
C VAL A 122 -6.41 -4.86 27.70
N ARG A 123 -5.99 -4.17 26.63
CA ARG A 123 -5.65 -2.74 26.69
C ARG A 123 -6.83 -1.88 27.10
N ARG A 124 -8.02 -2.20 26.62
CA ARG A 124 -9.26 -1.49 26.96
C ARG A 124 -9.64 -1.67 28.43
N ALA A 125 -9.55 -2.88 28.97
CA ALA A 125 -9.75 -3.15 30.39
C ALA A 125 -8.72 -2.42 31.27
N ALA A 126 -7.45 -2.37 30.85
CA ALA A 126 -6.39 -1.63 31.55
C ALA A 126 -6.59 -0.10 31.54
N LEU A 127 -7.30 0.43 30.55
CA LEU A 127 -7.63 1.85 30.44
C LEU A 127 -8.94 2.24 31.15
N GLY A 128 -9.69 1.28 31.69
CA GLY A 128 -10.91 1.54 32.47
C GLY A 128 -12.12 2.01 31.67
N ILE A 129 -12.24 1.67 30.37
CA ILE A 129 -13.33 2.08 29.46
C ILE A 129 -13.94 0.85 28.74
#